data_AF-A0A2H0YJY3-F1
#
_entry.id   AF-A0A2H0YJY3-F1
#
_cell.length_a   1.000
_cell.length_b   1.000
_cell.length_c   1.000
_cell.angle_alpha   90.00
_cell.angle_beta   90.00
_cell.angle_gamma   90.00
#
_symmetry.space_group_name_H-M   'P 1'
#
loop_
_entity.id
_entity.type
_entity.pdbx_description
1 polymer ?
#
loop_
_entity_poly.entity_id
_entity_poly.type
_entity_poly.pdbx_seq_one_letter_code
_entity_poly.pdbx_strand_id
1 'polypeptide(L)'
;MGPSFWMATAIFILAYALIISEKVHKTILAIFGSALMIVLGIVTQEDAFHSMELGIDWNVIFLLVSMMIIINIMKPTGLFEYIAIKSAKAARGEPFRIMAIFSVVTATLSAFLDNVTTVLLIAPVTLLICQALELEVVPFLITEALASNIGGTATLIGDPPNIMIASKAQLDFMAFIYHLSPVIIVVLIAYVATIKFIFGKQLHVKEELKQRVMAMNENEAIKDPV
;
A
#
# COMPACT_ATOMS: atom_id res chain seq x y z
N MET A 1 -16.53 -26.32 -25.75
CA MET A 1 -16.88 -25.14 -24.92
C MET A 1 -18.36 -24.85 -25.13
N GLY A 2 -19.14 -24.74 -24.05
CA GLY A 2 -20.60 -24.53 -24.14
C GLY A 2 -21.01 -23.05 -24.26
N PRO A 3 -22.30 -22.74 -24.48
CA PRO A 3 -22.81 -21.37 -24.53
C PRO A 3 -22.56 -20.57 -23.24
N SER A 4 -22.66 -21.22 -22.09
CA SER A 4 -22.40 -20.62 -20.77
C SER A 4 -20.98 -20.08 -20.63
N PHE A 5 -19.99 -20.77 -21.20
CA PHE A 5 -18.60 -20.31 -21.23
C PHE A 5 -18.46 -18.97 -21.97
N TRP A 6 -19.00 -18.87 -23.18
CA TRP A 6 -18.92 -17.65 -23.97
C TRP A 6 -19.68 -16.49 -23.35
N MET A 7 -20.84 -16.75 -22.72
CA MET A 7 -21.58 -15.75 -21.97
C MET A 7 -20.78 -15.25 -20.76
N ALA A 8 -20.18 -16.15 -19.98
CA ALA A 8 -19.32 -15.79 -18.85
C ALA A 8 -18.13 -14.93 -19.29
N THR A 9 -17.46 -15.34 -20.38
CA THR A 9 -16.32 -14.60 -20.93
C THR A 9 -16.74 -13.21 -21.42
N ALA A 10 -17.89 -13.09 -22.09
CA ALA A 10 -18.39 -11.79 -22.54
C ALA A 10 -18.69 -10.86 -21.35
N ILE A 11 -19.34 -11.37 -20.30
CA ILE A 11 -19.62 -10.62 -19.07
C ILE A 11 -18.31 -10.17 -18.42
N PHE A 12 -17.33 -11.07 -18.30
CA PHE A 12 -16.02 -10.76 -17.75
C PHE A 12 -15.30 -9.66 -18.54
N ILE A 13 -15.20 -9.78 -19.87
CA ILE A 13 -14.53 -8.80 -20.73
C ILE A 13 -15.23 -7.44 -20.65
N LEU A 14 -16.57 -7.42 -20.70
CA LEU A 14 -17.34 -6.18 -20.61
C LEU A 14 -17.18 -5.51 -19.25
N ALA A 15 -17.29 -6.27 -18.15
CA ALA A 15 -17.09 -5.74 -16.81
C ALA A 15 -15.68 -5.17 -16.65
N TYR A 16 -14.65 -5.88 -17.11
CA TYR A 16 -13.27 -5.45 -17.01
C TYR A 16 -12.99 -4.21 -17.87
N ALA A 17 -13.52 -4.15 -19.10
CA ALA A 17 -13.42 -2.96 -19.95
C ALA A 17 -14.08 -1.73 -19.32
N LEU A 18 -15.24 -1.91 -18.68
CA LEU A 18 -15.92 -0.83 -17.96
C LEU A 18 -15.15 -0.39 -16.71
N ILE A 19 -14.54 -1.32 -15.98
CA ILE A 19 -13.67 -1.00 -14.83
C ILE A 19 -12.46 -0.18 -15.30
N ILE A 20 -11.79 -0.60 -16.37
CA ILE A 20 -10.65 0.13 -16.97
C ILE A 20 -11.07 1.52 -17.46
N SER A 21 -12.31 1.67 -17.94
CA SER A 21 -12.80 2.97 -18.40
C SER A 21 -12.95 4.01 -17.28
N GLU A 22 -12.97 3.57 -16.02
CA GLU A 22 -13.18 4.37 -14.80
C GLU A 22 -14.44 5.25 -14.78
N LYS A 23 -15.34 5.10 -15.76
CA LYS A 23 -16.59 5.89 -15.87
C LYS A 23 -17.63 5.53 -14.82
N VAL A 24 -17.57 4.32 -14.29
CA VAL A 24 -18.51 3.77 -13.32
C VAL A 24 -17.74 3.15 -12.17
N HIS A 25 -18.27 3.28 -10.95
CA HIS A 25 -17.62 2.75 -9.76
C HIS A 25 -17.39 1.23 -9.86
N LYS A 26 -16.13 0.80 -9.72
CA LYS A 26 -15.70 -0.61 -9.86
C LYS A 26 -16.54 -1.61 -9.05
N THR A 27 -16.95 -1.24 -7.83
CA THR A 27 -17.81 -2.07 -6.97
C THR A 27 -19.18 -2.35 -7.59
N ILE A 28 -19.80 -1.34 -8.22
CA ILE A 28 -21.10 -1.49 -8.87
C ILE A 28 -20.97 -2.44 -10.05
N LEU A 29 -19.91 -2.28 -10.86
CA LEU A 29 -19.64 -3.15 -12.00
C LEU A 29 -19.38 -4.60 -11.57
N ALA A 30 -18.61 -4.81 -10.50
CA ALA A 30 -18.33 -6.15 -9.97
C ALA A 30 -19.60 -6.85 -9.46
N ILE A 31 -20.43 -6.16 -8.67
CA ILE A 31 -21.69 -6.71 -8.13
C ILE A 31 -22.71 -6.95 -9.27
N PHE A 32 -22.81 -6.04 -10.22
CA PHE A 32 -23.71 -6.20 -11.35
C PHE A 32 -23.30 -7.38 -12.24
N GLY A 33 -22.00 -7.50 -12.54
CA GLY A 33 -21.45 -8.64 -13.29
C GLY A 33 -21.70 -9.96 -12.58
N SER A 34 -21.47 -10.05 -11.27
CA SER A 34 -21.73 -11.27 -10.49
C SER A 34 -23.23 -11.60 -10.40
N ALA A 35 -24.09 -10.59 -10.21
CA ALA A 35 -25.54 -10.78 -10.22
C ALA A 35 -26.03 -11.33 -11.57
N LEU A 36 -25.50 -10.81 -12.68
CA LEU A 36 -25.82 -11.29 -14.02
C LEU A 36 -25.41 -12.75 -14.24
N MET A 37 -24.26 -13.17 -13.70
CA MET A 37 -23.81 -14.57 -13.74
C MET A 37 -24.79 -15.52 -13.03
N ILE A 38 -25.38 -15.08 -11.91
CA ILE A 38 -26.38 -15.85 -11.16
C ILE A 38 -27.73 -15.87 -11.91
N VAL A 39 -28.22 -14.71 -12.35
CA VAL A 39 -29.52 -14.58 -13.04
C VAL A 39 -29.56 -15.38 -14.34
N LEU A 40 -28.45 -15.44 -15.07
CA LEU A 40 -28.33 -16.23 -16.30
C LEU A 40 -28.10 -17.73 -16.04
N GLY A 41 -28.04 -18.16 -14.78
CA GLY A 41 -27.82 -19.55 -14.40
C GLY A 41 -26.43 -20.09 -14.77
N ILE A 42 -25.45 -19.21 -14.97
CA ILE A 42 -24.06 -19.60 -15.28
C ILE A 42 -23.39 -20.15 -14.01
N VAL A 43 -23.71 -19.53 -12.86
CA VAL A 43 -23.26 -19.94 -11.53
C VAL A 43 -24.49 -20.01 -10.63
N THR A 44 -24.60 -21.04 -9.80
CA THR A 44 -25.71 -21.14 -8.85
C THR A 44 -25.52 -20.16 -7.69
N GLN A 45 -26.58 -19.81 -6.97
CA GLN A 45 -26.45 -18.98 -5.77
C GLN A 45 -25.57 -19.65 -4.71
N GLU A 46 -25.69 -20.97 -4.56
CA GLU A 46 -24.86 -21.74 -3.63
C GLU A 46 -23.37 -21.65 -4.02
N ASP A 47 -23.05 -21.85 -5.30
CA ASP A 47 -21.69 -21.71 -5.80
C ASP A 47 -21.15 -20.29 -5.61
N ALA A 48 -21.97 -19.26 -5.86
CA ALA A 48 -21.54 -17.87 -5.76
C ALA A 48 -21.14 -17.46 -4.33
N PHE A 49 -21.75 -18.04 -3.29
CA PHE A 49 -21.50 -17.67 -1.90
C PHE A 49 -20.67 -18.68 -1.11
N HIS A 50 -20.69 -19.96 -1.50
CA HIS A 50 -20.09 -21.05 -0.73
C HIS A 50 -19.01 -21.83 -1.47
N SER A 51 -18.90 -21.71 -2.80
CA SER A 51 -17.81 -22.37 -3.54
C SER A 51 -16.48 -21.69 -3.25
N MET A 52 -15.46 -22.47 -2.88
CA MET A 52 -14.08 -21.98 -2.74
C MET A 52 -13.47 -21.60 -4.10
N GLU A 53 -13.95 -22.19 -5.20
CA GLU A 53 -13.37 -21.98 -6.53
C GLU A 53 -14.05 -20.83 -7.27
N LEU A 54 -15.39 -20.81 -7.26
CA LEU A 54 -16.22 -19.90 -8.06
C LEU A 54 -16.82 -18.74 -7.25
N GLY A 55 -16.93 -18.91 -5.94
CA GLY A 55 -17.64 -18.00 -5.06
C GLY A 55 -16.78 -16.89 -4.48
N ILE A 56 -17.41 -16.08 -3.64
CA ILE A 56 -16.75 -15.02 -2.87
C ILE A 56 -15.81 -15.67 -1.85
N ASP A 57 -14.55 -15.24 -1.85
CA ASP A 57 -13.62 -15.64 -0.79
C ASP A 57 -13.85 -14.80 0.48
N TRP A 58 -14.55 -15.40 1.44
CA TRP A 58 -14.84 -14.77 2.73
C TRP A 58 -13.59 -14.52 3.58
N ASN A 59 -12.55 -15.36 3.48
CA ASN A 59 -11.32 -15.14 4.24
C ASN A 59 -10.67 -13.83 3.80
N VAL A 60 -10.68 -13.54 2.50
CA VAL A 60 -10.19 -12.28 1.93
C VAL A 60 -11.01 -11.09 2.42
N ILE A 61 -12.35 -11.20 2.39
CA ILE A 61 -13.24 -10.14 2.86
C ILE A 61 -13.02 -9.85 4.35
N PHE A 62 -13.02 -10.86 5.21
CA PHE A 62 -12.83 -10.68 6.65
C PHE A 62 -11.44 -10.17 6.98
N LEU A 63 -10.39 -10.66 6.30
CA LEU A 63 -9.03 -10.17 6.48
C LEU A 63 -8.94 -8.66 6.17
N LEU A 64 -9.47 -8.23 5.02
CA LEU A 64 -9.48 -6.82 4.64
C LEU A 64 -10.29 -5.96 5.62
N VAL A 65 -11.47 -6.42 6.04
CA VAL A 65 -12.30 -5.68 7.02
C VAL A 65 -11.58 -5.54 8.36
N SER A 66 -11.02 -6.63 8.90
CA SER A 66 -10.31 -6.62 10.18
C SER A 66 -9.09 -5.70 10.14
N MET A 67 -8.30 -5.77 9.07
CA MET A 67 -7.17 -4.88 8.85
C MET A 67 -7.62 -3.42 8.82
N MET A 68 -8.63 -3.08 7.99
CA MET A 68 -9.12 -1.70 7.86
C MET A 68 -9.64 -1.13 9.18
N ILE A 69 -10.27 -1.95 10.02
CA ILE A 69 -10.70 -1.56 11.37
C ILE A 69 -9.49 -1.18 12.23
N ILE A 70 -8.46 -2.03 12.29
CA ILE A 70 -7.23 -1.77 13.06
C ILE A 70 -6.59 -0.45 12.58
N ILE A 71 -6.53 -0.23 11.27
CA ILE A 71 -5.88 0.97 10.72
C ILE A 71 -6.69 2.24 11.00
N ASN A 72 -8.02 2.15 10.92
CA ASN A 72 -8.90 3.27 11.24
C ASN A 72 -8.75 3.69 12.71
N ILE A 73 -8.56 2.74 13.63
CA ILE A 73 -8.32 3.01 15.06
C ILE A 73 -6.92 3.58 15.29
N MET A 74 -5.89 3.07 14.61
CA MET A 74 -4.51 3.52 14.80
C MET A 74 -4.24 4.91 14.19
N LYS A 75 -4.84 5.22 13.04
CA LYS A 75 -4.61 6.48 12.30
C LYS A 75 -4.75 7.76 13.15
N PRO A 76 -5.83 7.98 13.92
CA PRO A 76 -5.99 9.22 14.69
C PRO A 76 -5.01 9.36 15.86
N THR A 77 -4.33 8.29 16.29
CA THR A 77 -3.40 8.32 17.45
C THR A 77 -2.15 9.16 17.20
N GLY A 78 -1.80 9.41 15.93
CA GLY A 78 -0.57 10.10 15.55
C GLY A 78 0.68 9.23 15.54
N LEU A 79 0.53 7.89 15.67
CA LEU A 79 1.64 6.93 15.68
C LEU A 79 2.52 7.03 14.42
N PHE A 80 1.90 7.19 13.25
CA PHE A 80 2.62 7.23 11.98
C PHE A 80 3.42 8.53 11.84
N GLU A 81 2.83 9.65 12.24
CA GLU A 81 3.48 10.96 12.31
C GLU A 81 4.67 10.94 13.28
N TYR A 82 4.50 10.31 14.45
CA TYR A 82 5.57 10.10 15.41
C TYR A 82 6.76 9.33 14.81
N ILE A 83 6.50 8.18 14.16
CA ILE A 83 7.54 7.34 13.54
C ILE A 83 8.28 8.13 12.47
N ALA A 84 7.57 8.89 11.64
CA ALA A 84 8.15 9.66 10.55
C ALA A 84 8.98 10.86 11.05
N ILE A 85 8.52 11.61 12.05
CA ILE A 85 9.30 12.72 12.63
C ILE A 85 10.57 12.19 13.32
N LYS A 86 10.44 11.12 14.12
CA LYS A 86 11.57 10.47 14.78
C LYS A 86 12.62 9.98 13.77
N SER A 87 12.14 9.45 12.65
CA SER A 87 12.96 9.02 11.51
C SER A 87 13.71 10.18 10.84
N ALA A 88 13.05 11.32 10.64
CA ALA A 88 13.69 12.53 10.10
C ALA A 88 14.78 13.08 11.04
N LYS A 89 14.55 13.06 12.36
CA LYS A 89 15.57 13.44 13.35
C LYS A 89 16.77 12.49 13.34
N ALA A 90 16.54 11.19 13.21
CA ALA A 90 17.61 10.20 13.06
C ALA A 90 18.49 10.46 11.82
N ALA A 91 17.91 11.03 10.76
CA ALA A 91 18.63 11.42 9.54
C ALA A 91 19.56 12.62 9.71
N ARG A 92 19.45 13.38 10.82
CA ARG A 92 20.19 14.62 11.10
C ARG A 92 20.03 15.71 10.02
N GLY A 93 18.86 15.78 9.38
CA GLY A 93 18.60 16.77 8.33
C GLY A 93 19.29 16.49 6.99
N GLU A 94 20.03 15.38 6.84
CA GLU A 94 20.64 15.01 5.56
C GLU A 94 19.56 14.53 4.57
N PRO A 95 19.31 15.23 3.45
CA PRO A 95 18.16 14.97 2.58
C PRO A 95 18.11 13.54 2.04
N PHE A 96 19.25 13.01 1.61
CA PHE A 96 19.33 11.63 1.14
C PHE A 96 19.06 10.61 2.25
N ARG A 97 19.52 10.87 3.48
CA ARG A 97 19.24 9.98 4.61
C ARG A 97 17.77 10.02 4.99
N ILE A 98 17.13 11.19 4.95
CA ILE A 98 15.69 11.32 5.17
C ILE A 98 14.95 10.49 4.12
N MET A 99 15.27 10.66 2.85
CA MET A 99 14.65 9.93 1.75
C MET A 99 14.82 8.40 1.90
N ALA A 100 16.03 7.94 2.26
CA ALA A 100 16.30 6.52 2.47
C ALA A 100 15.54 5.97 3.69
N ILE A 101 15.53 6.68 4.81
CA ILE A 101 14.80 6.25 6.01
C ILE A 101 13.30 6.25 5.73
N PHE A 102 12.76 7.28 5.07
CA PHE A 102 11.35 7.33 4.69
C PHE A 102 11.00 6.18 3.76
N SER A 103 11.86 5.84 2.79
CA SER A 103 11.66 4.64 1.95
C SER A 103 11.52 3.36 2.80
N VAL A 104 12.40 3.18 3.79
CA VAL A 104 12.38 1.99 4.65
C VAL A 104 11.15 1.97 5.56
N VAL A 105 10.80 3.11 6.16
CA VAL A 105 9.61 3.26 6.98
C VAL A 105 8.36 2.98 6.16
N THR A 106 8.24 3.60 4.98
CA THR A 106 7.13 3.38 4.06
C THR A 106 7.02 1.92 3.65
N ALA A 107 8.12 1.29 3.24
CA ALA A 107 8.11 -0.13 2.87
C ALA A 107 7.70 -1.02 4.04
N THR A 108 8.19 -0.73 5.25
CA THR A 108 7.87 -1.51 6.45
C THR A 108 6.41 -1.33 6.84
N LEU A 109 5.90 -0.11 6.83
CA LEU A 109 4.51 0.18 7.13
C LEU A 109 3.58 -0.45 6.07
N SER A 110 3.92 -0.35 4.79
CA SER A 110 3.15 -0.96 3.70
C SER A 110 3.17 -2.49 3.74
N ALA A 111 4.14 -3.11 4.39
CA ALA A 111 4.10 -4.55 4.64
C ALA A 111 2.95 -4.95 5.59
N PHE A 112 2.35 -4.02 6.33
CA PHE A 112 1.22 -4.27 7.24
C PHE A 112 -0.03 -3.47 6.91
N LEU A 113 0.09 -2.49 6.01
CA LEU A 113 -0.94 -1.54 5.60
C LEU A 113 -1.13 -1.62 4.09
N ASP A 114 -2.28 -1.20 3.57
CA ASP A 114 -2.42 -1.10 2.12
C ASP A 114 -1.60 0.08 1.60
N ASN A 115 -1.06 -0.08 0.39
CA ASN A 115 -0.11 0.87 -0.19
C ASN A 115 -0.64 2.32 -0.23
N VAL A 116 -1.94 2.49 -0.51
CA VAL A 116 -2.59 3.79 -0.61
C VAL A 116 -2.66 4.45 0.76
N THR A 117 -3.12 3.71 1.77
CA THR A 117 -3.16 4.20 3.14
C THR A 117 -1.78 4.59 3.66
N THR A 118 -0.75 3.78 3.40
CA THR A 118 0.62 4.11 3.83
C THR A 118 1.11 5.42 3.25
N VAL A 119 0.94 5.63 1.94
CA VAL A 119 1.37 6.87 1.29
C VAL A 119 0.59 8.07 1.82
N LEU A 120 -0.73 7.94 2.02
CA LEU A 120 -1.56 9.02 2.57
C LEU A 120 -1.21 9.38 4.03
N LEU A 121 -0.65 8.45 4.79
CA LEU A 121 -0.19 8.68 6.16
C LEU A 121 1.17 9.39 6.21
N ILE A 122 2.09 9.00 5.32
CA ILE A 122 3.47 9.50 5.33
C ILE A 122 3.57 10.84 4.57
N ALA A 123 2.81 11.02 3.50
CA ALA A 123 2.86 12.21 2.65
C ALA A 123 2.70 13.54 3.42
N PRO A 124 1.78 13.70 4.40
CA PRO A 124 1.69 14.94 5.20
C PRO A 124 2.98 15.25 5.98
N VAL A 125 3.64 14.22 6.51
CA VAL A 125 4.91 14.39 7.24
C VAL A 125 6.02 14.74 6.27
N THR A 126 6.07 14.08 5.12
CA THR A 126 7.02 14.37 4.05
C THR A 126 6.90 15.79 3.53
N LEU A 127 5.67 16.27 3.34
CA LEU A 127 5.40 17.66 2.99
C LEU A 127 5.96 18.61 4.04
N LEU A 128 5.72 18.34 5.32
CA LEU A 128 6.19 19.19 6.42
C LEU A 128 7.72 19.22 6.50
N ILE A 129 8.40 18.06 6.40
CA ILE A 129 9.86 17.98 6.44
C ILE A 129 10.48 18.65 5.21
N CYS A 130 9.94 18.43 4.02
CA CYS A 130 10.42 19.08 2.80
C CYS A 130 10.25 20.61 2.88
N GLN A 131 9.13 21.10 3.41
CA GLN A 131 8.93 22.53 3.65
C GLN A 131 9.94 23.09 4.66
N ALA A 132 10.21 22.38 5.75
CA ALA A 132 11.18 22.80 6.76
C ALA A 132 12.62 22.87 6.23
N LEU A 133 12.94 22.03 5.25
CA LEU A 133 14.26 21.93 4.60
C LEU A 133 14.35 22.67 3.25
N GLU A 134 13.29 23.35 2.82
CA GLU A 134 13.16 24.00 1.51
C GLU A 134 13.51 23.06 0.33
N LEU A 135 13.10 21.79 0.45
CA LEU A 135 13.30 20.74 -0.54
C LEU A 135 12.10 20.59 -1.48
N GLU A 136 12.38 20.18 -2.71
CA GLU A 136 11.32 19.74 -3.62
C GLU A 136 10.68 18.44 -3.12
N VAL A 137 9.36 18.44 -2.98
CA VAL A 137 8.60 17.33 -2.39
C VAL A 137 8.44 16.15 -3.36
N VAL A 138 8.36 16.44 -4.66
CA VAL A 138 8.02 15.45 -5.70
C VAL A 138 8.93 14.22 -5.67
N PRO A 139 10.27 14.34 -5.59
CA PRO A 139 11.16 13.18 -5.46
C PRO A 139 10.87 12.29 -4.26
N PHE A 140 10.51 12.88 -3.11
CA PHE A 140 10.21 12.13 -1.90
C PHE A 140 8.89 11.37 -2.03
N LEU A 141 7.84 12.00 -2.56
CA LEU A 141 6.54 11.34 -2.74
C LEU A 141 6.61 10.21 -3.79
N ILE A 142 7.34 10.40 -4.90
CA ILE A 142 7.61 9.32 -5.85
C ILE A 142 8.36 8.18 -5.16
N THR A 143 9.35 8.55 -4.34
CA THR A 143 10.17 7.56 -3.64
C THR A 143 9.32 6.71 -2.69
N GLU A 144 8.45 7.36 -1.91
CA GLU A 144 7.51 6.72 -1.00
C GLU A 144 6.47 5.89 -1.73
N ALA A 145 5.89 6.38 -2.82
CA ALA A 145 4.92 5.61 -3.60
C ALA A 145 5.51 4.31 -4.12
N LEU A 146 6.75 4.33 -4.64
CA LEU A 146 7.44 3.12 -5.10
C LEU A 146 7.87 2.23 -3.93
N ALA A 147 8.41 2.81 -2.85
CA ALA A 147 8.79 2.05 -1.66
C ALA A 147 7.58 1.36 -1.00
N SER A 148 6.42 2.01 -1.01
CA SER A 148 5.13 1.48 -0.54
C SER A 148 4.77 0.22 -1.33
N ASN A 149 4.78 0.30 -2.67
CA ASN A 149 4.52 -0.88 -3.51
C ASN A 149 5.53 -2.01 -3.28
N ILE A 150 6.83 -1.69 -3.17
CA ILE A 150 7.87 -2.70 -2.89
C ILE A 150 7.62 -3.37 -1.54
N GLY A 151 7.36 -2.60 -0.49
CA GLY A 151 7.10 -3.12 0.85
C GLY A 151 5.80 -3.90 0.96
N GLY A 152 4.73 -3.42 0.34
CA GLY A 152 3.43 -4.08 0.33
C GLY A 152 3.43 -5.46 -0.33
N THR A 153 4.38 -5.71 -1.24
CA THR A 153 4.57 -7.06 -1.80
C THR A 153 5.16 -8.07 -0.79
N ALA A 154 5.64 -7.64 0.38
CA ALA A 154 6.34 -8.52 1.32
C ALA A 154 5.42 -9.44 2.11
N THR A 155 4.16 -9.07 2.25
CA THR A 155 3.20 -9.85 3.02
C THR A 155 1.94 -10.08 2.23
N LEU A 156 1.18 -11.05 2.70
CA LEU A 156 -0.15 -11.36 2.17
C LEU A 156 -1.09 -10.15 2.27
N ILE A 157 -0.90 -9.27 3.27
CA ILE A 157 -1.86 -8.21 3.63
C ILE A 157 -1.61 -6.90 2.87
N GLY A 158 -0.38 -6.63 2.43
CA GLY A 158 0.01 -5.30 1.93
C GLY A 158 -0.73 -4.83 0.66
N ASP A 159 -1.30 -5.74 -0.14
CA ASP A 159 -2.03 -5.37 -1.36
C ASP A 159 -3.12 -6.41 -1.71
N PRO A 160 -4.34 -6.03 -2.14
CA PRO A 160 -5.37 -7.01 -2.54
C PRO A 160 -4.96 -8.08 -3.56
N PRO A 161 -4.10 -7.82 -4.57
CA PRO A 161 -3.58 -8.87 -5.44
C PRO A 161 -2.84 -9.99 -4.70
N ASN A 162 -2.08 -9.68 -3.65
CA ASN A 162 -1.37 -10.69 -2.85
C ASN A 162 -2.37 -11.62 -2.17
N ILE A 163 -3.44 -11.03 -1.62
CA ILE A 163 -4.52 -11.79 -0.98
C ILE A 163 -5.23 -12.69 -2.01
N MET A 164 -5.50 -12.19 -3.22
CA MET A 164 -6.11 -12.98 -4.29
C MET A 164 -5.22 -14.16 -4.72
N ILE A 165 -3.90 -13.93 -4.85
CA ILE A 165 -2.92 -14.99 -5.14
C ILE A 165 -2.88 -16.01 -4.00
N ALA A 166 -2.82 -15.54 -2.76
CA ALA A 166 -2.76 -16.40 -1.58
C ALA A 166 -3.99 -17.31 -1.48
N SER A 167 -5.19 -16.74 -1.67
CA SER A 167 -6.45 -17.47 -1.74
C SER A 167 -6.42 -18.59 -2.78
N LYS A 168 -6.02 -18.28 -4.02
CA LYS A 168 -6.01 -19.27 -5.11
C LYS A 168 -4.89 -20.29 -5.00
N ALA A 169 -3.74 -19.89 -4.48
CA ALA A 169 -2.59 -20.77 -4.27
C ALA A 169 -2.63 -21.50 -2.91
N GLN A 170 -3.63 -21.24 -2.07
CA GLN A 170 -3.76 -21.76 -0.70
C GLN A 170 -2.51 -21.50 0.15
N LEU A 171 -1.94 -20.30 0.01
CA LEU A 171 -0.76 -19.85 0.76
C LEU A 171 -1.21 -19.13 2.03
N ASP A 172 -0.53 -19.42 3.14
CA ASP A 172 -0.72 -18.69 4.38
C ASP A 172 0.14 -17.42 4.43
N PHE A 173 -0.07 -16.62 5.49
CA PHE A 173 0.69 -15.39 5.71
C PHE A 173 2.20 -15.64 5.83
N MET A 174 2.60 -16.76 6.45
CA MET A 174 4.01 -17.08 6.68
C MET A 174 4.74 -17.47 5.40
N ALA A 175 4.06 -18.12 4.45
CA ALA A 175 4.62 -18.41 3.14
C ALA A 175 5.09 -17.14 2.42
N PHE A 176 4.32 -16.05 2.50
CA PHE A 176 4.72 -14.76 1.93
C PHE A 176 5.98 -14.22 2.60
N ILE A 177 6.05 -14.26 3.94
CA ILE A 177 7.22 -13.79 4.66
C ILE A 177 8.48 -14.58 4.30
N TYR A 178 8.39 -15.92 4.24
CA TYR A 178 9.56 -16.74 3.97
C TYR A 178 10.05 -16.62 2.52
N HIS A 179 9.15 -16.44 1.56
CA HIS A 179 9.50 -16.41 0.14
C HIS A 179 9.73 -15.01 -0.43
N LEU A 180 8.97 -14.00 0.00
CA LEU A 180 9.02 -12.66 -0.58
C LEU A 180 9.86 -11.68 0.24
N SER A 181 9.79 -11.69 1.57
CA SER A 181 10.52 -10.72 2.40
C SER A 181 12.03 -10.69 2.12
N PRO A 182 12.75 -11.83 1.94
CA PRO A 182 14.18 -11.80 1.59
C PRO A 182 14.44 -11.11 0.25
N VAL A 183 13.61 -11.39 -0.76
CA VAL A 183 13.72 -10.80 -2.10
C VAL A 183 13.47 -9.30 -2.02
N ILE A 184 12.48 -8.88 -1.24
CA ILE A 184 12.11 -7.47 -1.11
C ILE A 184 13.15 -6.66 -0.36
N ILE A 185 13.84 -7.24 0.62
CA ILE A 185 14.99 -6.58 1.24
C ILE A 185 16.06 -6.27 0.19
N VAL A 186 16.37 -7.22 -0.70
CA VAL A 186 17.34 -7.00 -1.79
C VAL A 186 16.84 -5.94 -2.77
N VAL A 187 15.56 -5.99 -3.17
CA VAL A 187 14.93 -5.01 -4.06
C VAL A 187 14.94 -3.62 -3.44
N LEU A 188 14.61 -3.50 -2.15
CA LEU A 188 14.60 -2.23 -1.42
C LEU A 188 16.00 -1.63 -1.32
N ILE A 189 17.03 -2.45 -1.07
CA ILE A 189 18.44 -1.99 -1.08
C ILE A 189 18.83 -1.49 -2.47
N ALA A 190 18.54 -2.27 -3.52
CA ALA A 190 18.82 -1.87 -4.90
C ALA A 190 18.08 -0.59 -5.29
N TYR A 191 16.84 -0.45 -4.83
CA TYR A 191 16.01 0.73 -5.03
C TYR A 191 16.59 1.97 -4.33
N VAL A 192 16.97 1.85 -3.06
CA VAL A 192 17.62 2.94 -2.30
C VAL A 192 18.96 3.34 -2.94
N ALA A 193 19.71 2.40 -3.50
CA ALA A 193 20.90 2.70 -4.30
C ALA A 193 20.52 3.49 -5.57
N THR A 194 19.48 3.07 -6.29
CA THR A 194 19.04 3.69 -7.54
C THR A 194 18.57 5.13 -7.33
N ILE A 195 17.76 5.40 -6.30
CA ILE A 195 17.31 6.77 -5.98
C ILE A 195 18.49 7.70 -5.66
N LYS A 196 19.59 7.18 -5.09
CA LYS A 196 20.82 7.95 -4.87
C LYS A 196 21.43 8.44 -6.18
N PHE A 197 21.42 7.61 -7.22
CA PHE A 197 21.98 7.98 -8.52
C PHE A 197 21.07 8.93 -9.30
N ILE A 198 19.74 8.75 -9.19
CA ILE A 198 18.75 9.57 -9.90
C ILE A 198 18.60 10.94 -9.23
N PHE A 199 18.28 10.96 -7.94
CA PHE A 199 17.92 12.19 -7.22
C PHE A 199 19.07 12.78 -6.40
N GLY A 200 20.16 12.05 -6.17
CA GLY A 200 21.25 12.50 -5.28
C GLY A 200 21.88 13.83 -5.67
N LYS A 201 21.86 14.22 -6.95
CA LYS A 201 22.37 15.53 -7.41
C LYS A 201 21.46 16.70 -7.03
N GLN A 202 20.17 16.45 -6.83
CA GLN A 202 19.15 17.46 -6.49
C GLN A 202 19.01 17.67 -4.97
N LEU A 203 19.64 16.81 -4.16
CA LEU A 203 19.45 16.72 -2.70
C LEU A 203 20.53 17.50 -1.92
N HIS A 204 20.61 18.82 -2.10
CA HIS A 204 21.50 19.70 -1.34
C HIS A 204 20.72 20.67 -0.46
N VAL A 205 21.06 20.75 0.83
CA VAL A 205 20.39 21.63 1.80
C VAL A 205 21.42 22.38 2.63
N LYS A 206 21.12 23.65 2.94
CA LYS A 206 21.94 24.51 3.81
C LYS A 206 21.93 24.01 5.25
N GLU A 207 23.05 24.14 5.96
CA GLU A 207 23.22 23.62 7.32
C GLU A 207 22.23 24.24 8.34
N GLU A 208 21.84 25.50 8.14
CA GLU A 208 20.85 26.21 8.97
C GLU A 208 19.47 25.54 8.94
N LEU A 209 19.06 25.02 7.78
CA LEU A 209 17.76 24.36 7.62
C LEU A 209 17.74 22.99 8.31
N LYS A 210 18.88 22.29 8.35
CA LYS A 210 19.01 21.01 9.07
C LYS A 210 18.71 21.17 10.56
N GLN A 211 19.08 22.30 11.16
CA GLN A 211 18.82 22.59 12.58
C GLN A 211 17.32 22.75 12.89
N ARG A 212 16.50 23.19 11.93
CA ARG A 212 15.04 23.33 12.10
C ARG A 212 14.36 21.97 12.28
N VAL A 213 14.77 20.96 11.54
CA VAL A 213 14.26 19.58 11.69
C VAL A 213 14.70 18.98 13.03
N MET A 214 15.93 19.25 13.47
CA MET A 214 16.43 18.78 14.76
C MET A 214 15.67 19.38 15.96
N ALA A 215 15.11 20.58 15.80
CA ALA A 215 14.32 21.26 16.82
C ALA A 215 12.86 20.77 16.93
N MET A 216 12.39 19.93 16.00
CA MET A 216 11.03 19.37 16.06
C MET A 216 10.88 18.41 17.25
N ASN A 217 9.74 18.48 17.93
CA ASN A 217 9.39 17.58 19.03
C ASN A 217 8.46 16.47 18.53
N GLU A 218 8.97 15.24 18.46
CA GLU A 218 8.22 14.06 18.03
C GLU A 218 7.06 13.73 18.97
N ASN A 219 7.17 14.03 20.27
CA ASN A 219 6.15 13.68 21.25
C ASN A 219 4.86 14.51 21.09
N GLU A 220 4.94 15.68 20.43
CA GLU A 220 3.76 16.49 20.08
C GLU A 220 2.92 15.86 18.97
N ALA A 221 3.46 14.87 18.25
CA ALA A 221 2.72 14.14 17.22
C ALA A 221 1.75 13.10 17.79
N ILE A 222 2.01 12.58 18.99
CA ILE A 222 1.12 11.62 19.66
C ILE A 222 -0.04 12.42 20.27
N LYS A 223 -1.26 12.17 19.77
CA LYS A 223 -2.45 12.93 20.19
C LYS A 223 -3.22 12.27 21.34
N ASP A 224 -2.94 11.00 21.61
CA ASP A 224 -3.59 10.21 22.65
C ASP A 224 -2.55 9.42 23.46
N PRO A 225 -1.87 10.05 24.43
CA PRO A 225 -0.91 9.37 25.29
C PRO A 225 -1.63 8.54 26.36
N VAL A 226 -1.19 7.27 26.53
CA VAL A 226 -1.66 6.37 27.60
C VAL A 226 -1.07 6.78 28.95
#